data_AF-X6MC26-F1
#
_entry.id   AF-X6MC26-F1
#
_cell.length_a   1.000
_cell.length_b   1.000
_cell.length_c   1.000
_cell.angle_alpha   90.00
_cell.angle_beta   90.00
_cell.angle_gamma   90.00
#
_symmetry.space_group_name_H-M   'P 1'
#
loop_
_entity.id
_entity.type
_entity.pdbx_description
1 polymer ?
#
loop_
_entity_poly.entity_id
_entity_poly.type
_entity_poly.pdbx_seq_one_letter_code
_entity_poly.pdbx_strand_id
1 'polypeptide(L)'
;ILNLYKSIGMIPRAEHVLICKKTTTEEEIECLLLRALLCTRQFEKDSAQASLYCLVWPEKLAKKTQAKVVKLLQRMLLQHSELQRMKQYLFAVVSSNMGNDVTGVLRLFQLECTFDESIYSFDVEEELYTKQLSSFLHDKSNRKPFIQLYASNNIGMGKTWKIQEDIEKYQKECKIENICVRLNSSAIDWKWTVNTFWQYHPCKFDQNLEENVDNIRKKKHQTASSEDTLVIYHLDISSCVNRDINDFLFQLLYLQHIDTDCSSFHVNPNMAFFIEIPSQFDSLKGNAKDILYTLFPNLIFPQSL
;
A
#
# COMPACT_ATOMS: atom_id res chain seq x y z
N ILE A 1 11.78 4.44 1.86
CA ILE A 1 10.51 5.16 2.11
C ILE A 1 10.09 5.02 3.57
N LEU A 2 9.86 3.81 4.09
CA LEU A 2 9.45 3.64 5.49
C LEU A 2 10.41 4.28 6.49
N ASN A 3 11.72 4.13 6.29
CA ASN A 3 12.70 4.79 7.15
C ASN A 3 12.59 6.33 7.13
N LEU A 4 12.26 6.94 5.98
CA LEU A 4 12.00 8.39 5.88
C LEU A 4 10.77 8.81 6.70
N TYR A 5 9.72 7.99 6.68
CA TYR A 5 8.50 8.23 7.43
C TYR A 5 8.71 7.98 8.94
N LYS A 6 9.41 6.90 9.30
CA LYS A 6 9.83 6.59 10.69
C LYS A 6 10.72 7.70 11.27
N SER A 7 11.65 8.25 10.49
CA SER A 7 12.54 9.33 10.96
C SER A 7 11.82 10.64 11.30
N ILE A 8 10.60 10.82 10.78
CA ILE A 8 9.75 11.98 11.09
C ILE A 8 8.53 11.59 11.93
N GLY A 9 8.43 10.36 12.42
CA GLY A 9 7.31 9.90 13.25
C GLY A 9 5.96 9.89 12.54
N MET A 10 5.92 9.64 11.22
CA MET A 10 4.69 9.62 10.42
C MET A 10 4.43 8.24 9.80
N ILE A 11 3.16 7.97 9.49
CA ILE A 11 2.72 6.82 8.69
C ILE A 11 2.62 7.25 7.23
N PRO A 12 3.13 6.46 6.26
CA PRO A 12 2.91 6.74 4.86
C PRO A 12 1.43 6.60 4.49
N ARG A 13 0.91 7.55 3.70
CA ARG A 13 -0.47 7.52 3.18
C ARG A 13 -0.44 7.59 1.66
N ALA A 14 -1.46 7.01 1.03
CA ALA A 14 -1.59 7.01 -0.43
C ALA A 14 -1.57 8.42 -1.05
N GLU A 15 -2.15 9.39 -0.35
CA GLU A 15 -2.17 10.79 -0.79
C GLU A 15 -0.79 11.49 -0.75
N HIS A 16 0.16 10.91 -0.01
CA HIS A 16 1.51 11.43 0.21
C HIS A 16 2.60 10.67 -0.58
N VAL A 17 2.34 9.45 -1.04
CA VAL A 17 3.34 8.62 -1.73
C VAL A 17 2.82 8.22 -3.11
N LEU A 18 3.50 8.68 -4.17
CA LEU A 18 3.23 8.26 -5.54
C LEU A 18 4.34 7.32 -6.02
N ILE A 19 3.99 6.06 -6.23
CA ILE A 19 4.87 5.08 -6.88
C ILE A 19 4.68 5.16 -8.38
N CYS A 20 5.69 5.64 -9.09
CA CYS A 20 5.66 5.76 -10.54
C CYS A 20 5.57 4.39 -11.21
N LYS A 21 4.62 4.29 -12.13
CA LYS A 21 4.46 3.18 -13.08
C LYS A 21 4.69 3.74 -14.49
N LYS A 22 4.82 2.85 -15.48
CA LYS A 22 4.92 3.26 -16.88
C LYS A 22 3.70 4.07 -17.36
N THR A 23 2.54 3.81 -16.76
CA THR A 23 1.26 4.46 -17.05
C THR A 23 1.02 5.72 -16.22
N THR A 24 1.85 6.02 -15.22
CA THR A 24 1.68 7.22 -14.40
C THR A 24 1.76 8.47 -15.27
N THR A 25 0.79 9.35 -15.05
CA THR A 25 0.52 10.55 -15.84
C THR A 25 1.25 11.77 -15.27
N GLU A 26 1.30 12.84 -16.06
CA GLU A 26 1.86 14.12 -15.59
C GLU A 26 0.95 14.73 -14.51
N GLU A 27 -0.36 14.56 -14.70
CA GLU A 27 -1.43 15.09 -13.85
C GLU A 27 -1.37 14.51 -12.42
N GLU A 28 -1.10 13.21 -12.27
CA GLU A 28 -0.93 12.58 -10.95
C GLU A 28 0.27 13.18 -10.19
N ILE A 29 1.36 13.45 -10.90
CA ILE A 29 2.58 14.04 -10.32
C ILE A 29 2.34 15.51 -9.97
N GLU A 30 1.65 16.26 -10.84
CA GLU A 30 1.23 17.63 -10.55
C GLU A 30 0.33 17.68 -9.32
N CYS A 31 -0.63 16.77 -9.20
CA CYS A 31 -1.47 16.65 -8.00
C CYS A 31 -0.64 16.41 -6.73
N LEU A 32 0.34 15.51 -6.78
CA LEU A 32 1.24 15.27 -5.64
C LEU A 32 2.02 16.53 -5.25
N LEU A 33 2.60 17.23 -6.23
CA LEU A 33 3.35 18.47 -6.01
C LEU A 33 2.46 19.59 -5.47
N LEU A 34 1.25 19.74 -6.01
CA LEU A 34 0.28 20.72 -5.51
C LEU A 34 -0.10 20.42 -4.06
N ARG A 35 -0.35 19.17 -3.68
CA ARG A 35 -0.60 18.81 -2.28
C ARG A 35 0.61 19.16 -1.40
N ALA A 36 1.82 18.80 -1.83
CA ALA A 36 3.04 19.09 -1.09
C ALA A 36 3.24 20.60 -0.83
N LEU A 37 2.94 21.43 -1.83
CA LEU A 37 3.14 22.88 -1.75
C LEU A 37 1.98 23.62 -1.08
N LEU A 38 0.74 23.24 -1.37
CA LEU A 38 -0.46 23.97 -0.93
C LEU A 38 -0.96 23.54 0.45
N CYS A 39 -0.79 22.28 0.85
CA CYS A 39 -1.26 21.81 2.16
C CYS A 39 -0.55 22.53 3.32
N THR A 40 0.59 23.18 3.08
CA THR A 40 1.26 24.04 4.07
C THR A 40 0.42 25.27 4.51
N ARG A 41 -0.59 25.67 3.73
CA ARG A 41 -1.39 26.88 3.99
C ARG A 41 -2.51 26.70 5.03
N GLN A 42 -3.00 25.49 5.27
CA GLN A 42 -4.12 25.26 6.21
C GLN A 42 -3.69 25.12 7.69
N PHE A 43 -2.41 24.94 7.98
CA PHE A 43 -1.91 24.61 9.34
C PHE A 43 -1.43 25.81 10.15
N GLU A 44 -1.85 27.03 9.81
CA GLU A 44 -1.42 28.25 10.52
C GLU A 44 -2.08 28.41 11.92
N LYS A 45 -2.89 27.43 12.37
CA LYS A 45 -3.58 27.50 13.66
C LYS A 45 -3.16 26.45 14.70
N ASP A 46 -2.51 25.36 14.31
CA ASP A 46 -2.08 24.31 15.24
C ASP A 46 -0.68 23.84 14.88
N SER A 47 0.08 23.39 15.89
CA SER A 47 1.46 22.90 15.84
C SER A 47 1.65 21.61 15.01
N ALA A 48 1.06 21.55 13.81
CA ALA A 48 1.07 20.39 12.95
C ALA A 48 2.37 20.33 12.15
N GLN A 49 3.06 19.20 12.28
CA GLN A 49 4.25 18.85 11.53
C GLN A 49 3.96 18.80 10.02
N ALA A 50 4.88 19.31 9.20
CA ALA A 50 4.74 19.24 7.75
C ALA A 50 4.70 17.79 7.25
N SER A 51 3.71 17.44 6.43
CA SER A 51 3.64 16.11 5.80
C SER A 51 4.76 15.91 4.79
N LEU A 52 5.39 14.74 4.82
CA LEU A 52 6.35 14.30 3.80
C LEU A 52 5.62 13.75 2.59
N TYR A 53 5.93 14.27 1.41
CA TYR A 53 5.45 13.77 0.13
C TYR A 53 6.59 13.10 -0.64
N CYS A 54 6.33 11.94 -1.26
CA CYS A 54 7.35 11.13 -1.93
C CYS A 54 6.95 10.81 -3.38
N LEU A 55 7.82 11.13 -4.32
CA LEU A 55 7.80 10.59 -5.68
C LEU A 55 8.79 9.43 -5.78
N VAL A 56 8.29 8.23 -6.05
CA VAL A 56 9.08 6.99 -5.98
C VAL A 56 9.25 6.41 -7.38
N TRP A 57 10.45 5.94 -7.70
CA TRP A 57 10.84 5.33 -8.99
C TRP A 57 10.57 6.19 -10.23
N PRO A 58 10.96 7.49 -10.28
CA PRO A 58 10.74 8.32 -11.46
C PRO A 58 11.32 7.71 -12.76
N GLU A 59 12.31 6.84 -12.67
CA GLU A 59 12.86 6.07 -13.78
C GLU A 59 11.85 5.10 -14.44
N LYS A 60 10.77 4.71 -13.76
CA LYS A 60 9.70 3.87 -14.33
C LYS A 60 8.76 4.65 -15.25
N LEU A 61 8.77 5.98 -15.20
CA LEU A 61 7.96 6.83 -16.06
C LEU A 61 8.39 6.70 -17.53
N ALA A 62 7.42 6.82 -18.45
CA ALA A 62 7.76 6.95 -19.87
C ALA A 62 8.62 8.20 -20.12
N LYS A 63 9.60 8.12 -21.03
CA LYS A 63 10.54 9.23 -21.32
C LYS A 63 9.83 10.56 -21.62
N LYS A 64 8.74 10.52 -22.40
CA LYS A 64 7.92 11.70 -22.70
C LYS A 64 7.32 12.32 -21.43
N THR A 65 6.87 11.49 -20.50
CA THR A 65 6.35 11.93 -19.19
C THR A 65 7.49 12.48 -18.32
N GLN A 66 8.67 11.85 -18.28
CA GLN A 66 9.82 12.37 -17.54
C GLN A 66 10.20 13.79 -17.98
N ALA A 67 10.26 14.05 -19.30
CA ALA A 67 10.56 15.39 -19.81
C ALA A 67 9.52 16.45 -19.42
N LYS A 68 8.24 16.07 -19.31
CA LYS A 68 7.16 16.94 -18.83
C LYS A 68 7.30 17.20 -17.32
N VAL A 69 7.53 16.14 -16.54
CA VAL A 69 7.75 16.21 -15.09
C VAL A 69 8.96 17.07 -14.74
N VAL A 70 10.04 17.00 -15.52
CA VAL A 70 11.20 17.89 -15.36
C VAL A 70 10.78 19.36 -15.47
N LYS A 71 10.02 19.72 -16.50
CA LYS A 71 9.52 21.10 -16.67
C LYS A 71 8.60 21.51 -15.52
N LEU A 72 7.77 20.59 -15.06
CA LEU A 72 6.85 20.80 -13.95
C LEU A 72 7.60 21.08 -12.64
N LEU A 73 8.59 20.26 -12.29
CA LEU A 73 9.44 20.44 -11.11
C LEU A 73 10.22 21.75 -11.20
N GLN A 74 10.79 22.07 -12.36
CA GLN A 74 11.48 23.34 -12.58
C GLN A 74 10.55 24.53 -12.33
N ARG A 75 9.34 24.50 -12.90
CA ARG A 75 8.33 25.54 -12.75
C ARG A 75 7.86 25.70 -11.30
N MET A 76 7.53 24.59 -10.63
CA MET A 76 6.85 24.62 -9.32
C MET A 76 7.79 24.66 -8.11
N LEU A 77 8.98 24.06 -8.22
CA LEU A 77 9.91 23.92 -7.09
C LEU A 77 11.19 24.75 -7.26
N LEU A 78 11.65 25.00 -8.49
CA LEU A 78 12.99 25.56 -8.73
C LEU A 78 12.99 27.00 -9.27
N GLN A 79 11.84 27.54 -9.68
CA GLN A 79 11.73 28.94 -10.13
C GLN A 79 11.43 29.88 -8.94
N HIS A 80 12.45 30.69 -8.60
CA HIS A 80 12.57 31.50 -7.38
C HIS A 80 11.46 32.53 -7.09
N SER A 81 10.61 32.90 -8.04
CA SER A 81 9.62 33.98 -7.85
C SER A 81 8.37 33.57 -7.05
N GLU A 82 8.05 32.27 -6.96
CA GLU A 82 6.89 31.78 -6.20
C GLU A 82 7.26 31.21 -4.81
N LEU A 83 8.54 30.87 -4.58
CA LEU A 83 9.01 30.27 -3.33
C LEU A 83 8.98 31.20 -2.12
N GLN A 84 9.07 32.52 -2.29
CA GLN A 84 9.01 33.46 -1.14
C GLN A 84 7.65 33.47 -0.42
N ARG A 85 6.63 32.82 -0.99
CA ARG A 85 5.29 32.65 -0.39
C ARG A 85 4.97 31.22 0.04
N MET A 86 5.85 30.25 -0.21
CA MET A 86 5.61 28.85 0.13
C MET A 86 6.31 28.52 1.45
N LYS A 87 5.51 28.12 2.44
CA LYS A 87 5.98 27.62 3.73
C LYS A 87 6.81 26.33 3.57
N GLN A 88 7.45 25.92 4.67
CA GLN A 88 8.20 24.66 4.79
C GLN A 88 7.42 23.48 4.21
N TYR A 89 7.91 22.90 3.11
CA TYR A 89 7.40 21.66 2.52
C TYR A 89 8.44 20.55 2.67
N LEU A 90 7.97 19.30 2.79
CA LEU A 90 8.83 18.12 2.77
C LEU A 90 8.48 17.31 1.52
N PHE A 91 9.36 17.35 0.52
CA PHE A 91 9.20 16.60 -0.72
C PHE A 91 10.48 15.81 -1.01
N ALA A 92 10.34 14.49 -1.17
CA ALA A 92 11.45 13.59 -1.47
C ALA A 92 11.22 12.88 -2.81
N VAL A 93 12.32 12.71 -3.56
CA VAL A 93 12.33 11.86 -4.75
C VAL A 93 13.22 10.65 -4.46
N VAL A 94 12.64 9.46 -4.55
CA VAL A 94 13.33 8.19 -4.27
C VAL A 94 13.53 7.47 -5.60
N SER A 95 14.79 7.35 -6.01
CA SER A 95 15.20 6.69 -7.26
C SER A 95 16.23 5.61 -6.99
N SER A 96 16.16 4.52 -7.75
CA SER A 96 17.19 3.48 -7.79
C SER A 96 18.17 3.65 -8.96
N ASN A 97 17.88 4.60 -9.86
CA ASN A 97 18.65 4.85 -11.07
C ASN A 97 18.87 6.36 -11.26
N MET A 98 20.11 6.82 -11.15
CA MET A 98 20.48 8.23 -11.33
C MET A 98 20.51 8.69 -12.80
N GLY A 99 20.38 7.76 -13.75
CA GLY A 99 20.43 8.04 -15.18
C GLY A 99 19.11 8.50 -15.81
N ASN A 100 18.08 8.83 -15.01
CA ASN A 100 16.81 9.35 -15.52
C ASN A 100 16.78 10.89 -15.50
N ASP A 101 15.94 11.48 -16.36
CA ASP A 101 15.92 12.94 -16.58
C ASP A 101 15.52 13.70 -15.30
N VAL A 102 14.60 13.11 -14.50
CA VAL A 102 14.12 13.71 -13.25
C VAL A 102 15.24 13.78 -12.21
N THR A 103 15.97 12.68 -12.00
CA THR A 103 17.13 12.67 -11.09
C THR A 103 18.26 13.55 -11.57
N GLY A 104 18.45 13.67 -12.89
CA GLY A 104 19.46 14.57 -13.47
C GLY A 104 19.25 16.02 -13.05
N VAL A 105 18.01 16.50 -13.08
CA VAL A 105 17.66 17.88 -12.68
C VAL A 105 17.72 18.07 -11.16
N LEU A 106 17.37 17.05 -10.39
CA LEU A 106 17.38 17.10 -8.92
C LEU A 106 18.73 16.76 -8.29
N ARG A 107 19.77 16.51 -9.10
CA ARG A 107 21.07 16.05 -8.62
C ARG A 107 21.72 17.00 -7.61
N LEU A 108 21.52 18.31 -7.75
CA LEU A 108 22.05 19.31 -6.82
C LEU A 108 21.38 19.26 -5.43
N PHE A 109 20.23 18.60 -5.32
CA PHE A 109 19.46 18.41 -4.09
C PHE A 109 19.61 16.99 -3.53
N GLN A 110 20.54 16.20 -4.06
CA GLN A 110 20.81 14.86 -3.57
C GLN A 110 21.32 14.95 -2.13
N LEU A 111 20.64 14.25 -1.21
CA LEU A 111 21.11 14.07 0.15
C LEU A 111 21.64 12.64 0.30
N GLU A 112 22.85 12.49 0.83
CA GLU A 112 23.32 11.22 1.36
C GLU A 112 22.79 11.10 2.80
N CYS A 113 21.67 10.40 2.97
CA CYS A 113 21.13 10.08 4.30
C CYS A 113 21.55 8.67 4.70
N THR A 114 22.20 8.53 5.85
CA THR A 114 22.16 7.29 6.63
C THR A 114 21.02 7.40 7.64
N PHE A 115 20.06 6.48 7.59
CA PHE A 115 19.06 6.38 8.64
C PHE A 115 19.69 5.57 9.77
N ASP A 116 20.24 6.27 10.77
CA ASP A 116 20.53 5.64 12.06
C ASP A 116 19.21 5.20 12.72
N GLU A 117 19.29 4.31 13.73
CA GLU A 117 18.12 3.90 14.53
C GLU A 117 17.31 5.15 14.91
N SER A 118 16.07 5.22 14.41
CA SER A 118 15.27 6.44 14.50
C SER A 118 15.12 6.88 15.96
N ILE A 119 15.31 8.18 16.24
CA ILE A 119 15.07 8.77 17.56
C ILE A 119 13.63 8.50 18.04
N TYR A 120 12.71 8.32 17.08
CA TYR A 120 11.35 7.88 17.32
C TYR A 120 11.27 6.35 17.33
N SER A 121 10.75 5.77 18.42
CA SER A 121 10.38 4.34 18.51
C SER A 121 9.07 4.02 17.78
N PHE A 122 8.83 4.66 16.63
CA PHE A 122 7.55 4.58 15.93
C PHE A 122 7.44 3.28 15.13
N ASP A 123 6.65 2.35 15.64
CA ASP A 123 6.30 1.09 14.97
C ASP A 123 5.10 1.34 14.04
N VAL A 124 5.40 1.59 12.75
CA VAL A 124 4.40 1.81 11.68
C VAL A 124 3.45 0.62 11.59
N GLU A 125 3.97 -0.58 11.80
CA GLU A 125 3.21 -1.82 11.68
C GLU A 125 2.21 -1.99 12.82
N GLU A 126 2.58 -1.65 14.06
CA GLU A 126 1.66 -1.61 15.21
C GLU A 126 0.54 -0.57 15.03
N GLU A 127 0.86 0.52 14.34
CA GLU A 127 -0.13 1.56 14.10
C GLU A 127 -1.11 1.18 12.99
N LEU A 128 -0.68 0.44 11.97
CA LEU A 128 -1.52 0.02 10.85
C LEU A 128 -2.30 -1.28 11.10
N TYR A 129 -1.75 -2.21 11.90
CA TYR A 129 -2.25 -3.58 11.99
C TYR A 129 -2.40 -4.08 13.42
N THR A 130 -3.35 -4.99 13.61
CA THR A 130 -3.44 -5.77 14.85
C THR A 130 -2.32 -6.82 14.87
N LYS A 131 -1.57 -6.93 15.98
CA LYS A 131 -0.48 -7.94 16.11
C LYS A 131 -0.99 -9.36 16.39
N GLN A 132 -2.18 -9.49 16.98
CA GLN A 132 -2.76 -10.76 17.38
C GLN A 132 -4.04 -11.07 16.63
N LEU A 133 -4.12 -12.27 16.07
CA LEU A 133 -5.29 -12.72 15.33
C LEU A 133 -6.56 -12.77 16.21
N SER A 134 -6.46 -13.17 17.47
CA SER A 134 -7.58 -13.17 18.41
C SER A 134 -8.19 -11.77 18.58
N SER A 135 -7.34 -10.74 18.64
CA SER A 135 -7.80 -9.35 18.74
C SER A 135 -8.53 -8.92 17.47
N PHE A 136 -8.03 -9.31 16.28
CA PHE A 136 -8.74 -9.06 15.02
C PHE A 136 -10.11 -9.76 14.98
N LEU A 137 -10.19 -11.01 15.42
CA LEU A 137 -11.45 -11.77 15.41
C LEU A 137 -12.48 -11.20 16.38
N HIS A 138 -12.09 -10.79 17.58
CA HIS A 138 -13.02 -10.49 18.67
C HIS A 138 -13.20 -9.01 19.02
N ASP A 139 -12.17 -8.15 18.86
CA ASP A 139 -12.32 -6.72 19.16
C ASP A 139 -12.92 -5.99 17.96
N LYS A 140 -14.24 -5.78 18.00
CA LYS A 140 -14.96 -5.02 16.99
C LYS A 140 -14.76 -3.50 17.11
N SER A 141 -14.47 -3.00 18.31
CA SER A 141 -14.54 -1.57 18.63
C SER A 141 -13.32 -0.79 18.15
N ASN A 142 -12.13 -1.38 18.27
CA ASN A 142 -10.86 -0.79 17.87
C ASN A 142 -10.13 -1.68 16.85
N ARG A 143 -10.89 -2.43 16.04
CA ARG A 143 -10.32 -3.37 15.09
C ARG A 143 -9.37 -2.64 14.14
N LYS A 144 -8.15 -3.15 14.00
CA LYS A 144 -7.26 -2.85 12.87
C LYS A 144 -7.21 -4.07 11.96
N PRO A 145 -6.94 -3.90 10.65
CA PRO A 145 -6.75 -5.04 9.77
C PRO A 145 -5.63 -5.95 10.28
N PHE A 146 -5.56 -7.16 9.73
CA PHE A 146 -4.58 -8.17 10.12
C PHE A 146 -3.77 -8.68 8.93
N ILE A 147 -2.49 -8.98 9.13
CA ILE A 147 -1.63 -9.59 8.11
C ILE A 147 -0.94 -10.81 8.70
N GLN A 148 -0.90 -11.88 7.93
CA GLN A 148 -0.09 -13.05 8.23
C GLN A 148 0.70 -13.48 7.00
N LEU A 149 2.02 -13.59 7.15
CA LEU A 149 2.88 -14.16 6.12
C LEU A 149 3.04 -15.67 6.35
N TYR A 150 2.83 -16.45 5.29
CA TYR A 150 3.09 -17.89 5.23
C TYR A 150 4.27 -18.14 4.29
N ALA A 151 5.42 -18.48 4.85
CA ALA A 151 6.66 -18.69 4.12
C ALA A 151 7.26 -20.07 4.44
N SER A 152 7.88 -20.73 3.46
CA SER A 152 8.57 -22.00 3.65
C SER A 152 9.90 -22.01 2.91
N ASN A 153 10.89 -22.75 3.44
CA ASN A 153 12.18 -22.88 2.76
C ASN A 153 12.11 -23.81 1.54
N ASN A 154 11.12 -24.71 1.49
CA ASN A 154 10.92 -25.68 0.41
C ASN A 154 9.49 -25.62 -0.15
N ILE A 155 9.33 -26.08 -1.40
CA ILE A 155 8.03 -26.25 -2.07
C ILE A 155 7.28 -27.44 -1.45
N GLY A 156 5.95 -27.37 -1.41
CA GLY A 156 5.11 -28.49 -0.97
C GLY A 156 5.00 -28.67 0.55
N MET A 157 5.46 -27.69 1.35
CA MET A 157 5.43 -27.74 2.81
C MET A 157 4.04 -27.52 3.45
N GLY A 158 2.96 -27.54 2.66
CA GLY A 158 1.59 -27.44 3.17
C GLY A 158 1.11 -26.04 3.57
N LYS A 159 1.71 -24.96 3.02
CA LYS A 159 1.29 -23.57 3.31
C LYS A 159 -0.20 -23.33 3.05
N THR A 160 -0.68 -23.65 1.84
CA THR A 160 -2.10 -23.53 1.48
C THR A 160 -3.00 -24.37 2.38
N TRP A 161 -2.58 -25.60 2.72
CA TRP A 161 -3.32 -26.47 3.62
C TRP A 161 -3.46 -25.83 5.01
N LYS A 162 -2.38 -25.23 5.52
CA LYS A 162 -2.40 -24.55 6.82
C LYS A 162 -3.29 -23.32 6.82
N ILE A 163 -3.24 -22.52 5.75
CA ILE A 163 -4.14 -21.37 5.56
C ILE A 163 -5.61 -21.83 5.59
N GLN A 164 -5.94 -22.91 4.89
CA GLN A 164 -7.29 -23.48 4.89
C GLN A 164 -7.70 -23.98 6.28
N GLU A 165 -6.83 -24.73 6.96
CA GLU A 165 -7.07 -25.20 8.33
C GLU A 165 -7.32 -24.03 9.31
N ASP A 166 -6.52 -22.98 9.23
CA ASP A 166 -6.65 -21.78 10.05
C ASP A 166 -8.01 -21.11 9.78
N ILE A 167 -8.38 -20.90 8.50
CA ILE A 167 -9.67 -20.29 8.12
C ILE A 167 -10.87 -21.14 8.59
N GLU A 168 -10.83 -22.46 8.38
CA GLU A 168 -11.88 -23.38 8.81
C GLU A 168 -12.06 -23.36 10.33
N LYS A 169 -10.96 -23.22 11.09
CA LYS A 169 -11.02 -23.05 12.54
C LYS A 169 -11.76 -21.77 12.90
N TYR A 170 -11.42 -20.64 12.28
CA TYR A 170 -12.01 -19.34 12.62
C TYR A 170 -13.46 -19.20 12.14
N GLN A 171 -13.84 -19.89 11.06
CA GLN A 171 -15.23 -19.94 10.58
C GLN A 171 -16.20 -20.56 11.60
N LYS A 172 -15.70 -21.35 12.56
CA LYS A 172 -16.50 -21.88 13.68
C LYS A 172 -16.84 -20.79 14.71
N GLU A 173 -16.05 -19.73 14.77
CA GLU A 173 -16.15 -18.67 15.79
C GLU A 173 -16.83 -17.41 15.24
N CYS A 174 -16.64 -17.10 13.95
CA CYS A 174 -17.17 -15.89 13.33
C CYS A 174 -17.46 -16.09 11.85
N LYS A 175 -18.28 -15.19 11.28
CA LYS A 175 -18.61 -15.20 9.86
C LYS A 175 -17.44 -14.66 9.05
N ILE A 176 -16.79 -15.54 8.30
CA ILE A 176 -15.63 -15.22 7.45
C ILE A 176 -15.97 -15.49 5.98
N GLU A 177 -15.68 -14.52 5.14
CA GLU A 177 -15.61 -14.67 3.69
C GLU A 177 -14.14 -14.82 3.29
N ASN A 178 -13.79 -15.94 2.64
CA ASN A 178 -12.43 -16.21 2.19
C ASN A 178 -12.34 -16.03 0.67
N ILE A 179 -11.42 -15.18 0.22
CA ILE A 179 -11.16 -14.90 -1.19
C ILE A 179 -9.72 -15.26 -1.52
N CYS A 180 -9.54 -16.27 -2.37
CA CYS A 180 -8.23 -16.63 -2.89
C CYS A 180 -7.92 -15.79 -4.15
N VAL A 181 -6.83 -15.02 -4.09
CA VAL A 181 -6.32 -14.19 -5.18
C VAL A 181 -4.97 -14.74 -5.59
N ARG A 182 -4.91 -15.35 -6.78
CA ARG A 182 -3.70 -15.98 -7.32
C ARG A 182 -2.94 -14.99 -8.18
N LEU A 183 -1.67 -14.77 -7.83
CA LEU A 183 -0.70 -13.99 -8.61
C LEU A 183 0.29 -14.97 -9.24
N ASN A 184 -0.12 -15.57 -10.37
CA ASN A 184 0.59 -16.67 -11.05
C ASN A 184 1.17 -16.30 -12.41
N SER A 185 1.34 -15.00 -12.66
CA SER A 185 1.93 -14.44 -13.87
C SER A 185 3.15 -13.61 -13.52
N SER A 186 4.07 -13.45 -14.49
CA SER A 186 5.23 -12.59 -14.34
C SER A 186 4.87 -11.12 -14.18
N ALA A 187 3.72 -10.70 -14.72
CA ALA A 187 3.17 -9.36 -14.52
C ALA A 187 1.89 -9.43 -13.68
N ILE A 188 1.72 -8.43 -12.81
CA ILE A 188 0.51 -8.28 -11.99
C ILE A 188 -0.58 -7.62 -12.84
N ASP A 189 -1.73 -8.28 -12.98
CA ASP A 189 -2.94 -7.66 -13.52
C ASP A 189 -3.59 -6.82 -12.43
N TRP A 190 -3.17 -5.56 -12.32
CA TRP A 190 -3.65 -4.61 -11.33
C TRP A 190 -5.17 -4.43 -11.41
N LYS A 191 -5.72 -4.33 -12.62
CA LYS A 191 -7.15 -4.09 -12.84
C LYS A 191 -7.97 -5.29 -12.38
N TRP A 192 -7.59 -6.51 -12.79
CA TRP A 192 -8.27 -7.71 -12.36
C TRP A 192 -8.16 -7.92 -10.84
N THR A 193 -6.99 -7.67 -10.27
CA THR A 193 -6.75 -7.84 -8.82
C THR A 193 -7.59 -6.86 -8.01
N VAL A 194 -7.58 -5.57 -8.35
CA VAL A 194 -8.38 -4.54 -7.65
C VAL A 194 -9.87 -4.77 -7.85
N ASN A 195 -10.30 -5.19 -9.04
CA ASN A 195 -11.70 -5.54 -9.26
C ASN A 195 -12.12 -6.75 -8.41
N THR A 196 -11.24 -7.75 -8.26
CA THR A 196 -11.50 -8.91 -7.40
C THR A 196 -11.60 -8.47 -5.94
N PHE A 197 -10.70 -7.61 -5.44
CA PHE A 197 -10.83 -7.08 -4.09
C PHE A 197 -12.12 -6.28 -3.90
N TRP A 198 -12.46 -5.40 -4.84
CA TRP A 198 -13.68 -4.59 -4.80
C TRP A 198 -14.96 -5.45 -4.84
N GLN A 199 -14.93 -6.52 -5.62
CA GLN A 199 -15.97 -7.56 -5.66
C GLN A 199 -16.16 -8.29 -4.35
N TYR A 200 -15.41 -8.03 -3.28
CA TYR A 200 -15.71 -8.56 -1.94
C TYR A 200 -15.56 -7.48 -0.87
N HIS A 201 -15.54 -6.21 -1.29
CA HIS A 201 -15.39 -5.09 -0.38
C HIS A 201 -16.64 -4.92 0.50
N PRO A 202 -16.50 -4.73 1.82
CA PRO A 202 -17.63 -4.55 2.75
C PRO A 202 -18.54 -3.36 2.39
N CYS A 203 -17.99 -2.35 1.73
CA CYS A 203 -18.71 -1.17 1.25
C CYS A 203 -19.40 -1.34 -0.11
N LYS A 204 -19.62 -2.57 -0.60
CA LYS A 204 -20.44 -2.77 -1.80
C LYS A 204 -21.81 -2.12 -1.63
N PHE A 205 -22.05 -1.05 -2.36
CA PHE A 205 -23.41 -0.66 -2.70
C PHE A 205 -23.97 -1.72 -3.65
N ASP A 206 -25.14 -2.28 -3.33
CA ASP A 206 -25.90 -3.13 -4.25
C ASP A 206 -26.04 -2.40 -5.59
N GLN A 207 -25.39 -2.92 -6.64
CA GLN A 207 -25.43 -2.37 -8.00
C GLN A 207 -26.80 -2.54 -8.69
N ASN A 208 -27.81 -3.08 -7.99
CA ASN A 208 -29.19 -3.16 -8.48
C ASN A 208 -30.01 -1.89 -8.21
N LEU A 209 -29.40 -0.71 -8.25
CA LEU A 209 -30.04 0.58 -7.94
C LEU A 209 -30.12 1.48 -9.18
N GLU A 210 -30.62 0.94 -10.28
CA GLU A 210 -31.61 1.69 -11.06
C GLU A 210 -32.94 1.51 -10.35
N GLU A 211 -33.26 2.40 -9.40
CA GLU A 211 -34.60 2.93 -9.11
C GLU A 211 -34.70 3.54 -7.69
N ASN A 212 -35.02 4.83 -7.69
CA ASN A 212 -35.68 5.61 -6.64
C ASN A 212 -34.86 6.04 -5.40
N VAL A 213 -34.51 7.33 -5.42
CA VAL A 213 -33.88 8.15 -4.36
C VAL A 213 -34.64 8.10 -3.02
N ASP A 214 -35.93 7.74 -3.01
CA ASP A 214 -36.74 7.62 -1.80
C ASP A 214 -36.51 6.33 -1.00
N ASN A 215 -35.89 5.30 -1.58
CA ASN A 215 -35.54 4.06 -0.87
C ASN A 215 -34.24 4.17 -0.05
N ILE A 216 -33.43 5.21 -0.30
CA ILE A 216 -32.14 5.44 0.37
C ILE A 216 -32.34 5.79 1.86
N ARG A 217 -33.44 6.47 2.21
CA ARG A 217 -33.76 6.78 3.61
C ARG A 217 -34.40 5.63 4.37
N LYS A 218 -35.09 4.70 3.69
CA LYS A 218 -35.78 3.57 4.33
C LYS A 218 -34.90 2.33 4.51
N LYS A 219 -33.79 2.18 3.78
CA LYS A 219 -32.87 1.04 3.91
C LYS A 219 -31.76 1.20 4.96
N LYS A 220 -31.62 2.36 5.60
CA LYS A 220 -30.64 2.58 6.69
C LYS A 220 -30.87 1.68 7.92
N HIS A 221 -32.00 0.97 7.99
CA HIS A 221 -32.34 0.02 9.06
C HIS A 221 -32.55 -1.43 8.59
N GLN A 222 -32.22 -1.80 7.34
CA GLN A 222 -32.46 -3.16 6.81
C GLN A 222 -31.24 -3.90 6.26
N THR A 223 -30.02 -3.35 6.36
CA THR A 223 -28.78 -4.10 6.07
C THR A 223 -27.93 -4.21 7.33
N ALA A 224 -28.47 -4.87 8.36
CA ALA A 224 -27.74 -5.20 9.59
C ALA A 224 -26.91 -6.49 9.47
N SER A 225 -26.56 -6.97 8.27
CA SER A 225 -25.92 -8.28 8.06
C SER A 225 -24.51 -8.26 7.44
N SER A 226 -23.97 -7.09 7.09
CA SER A 226 -22.63 -6.96 6.46
C SER A 226 -21.51 -6.44 7.36
N GLU A 227 -21.81 -5.68 8.43
CA GLU A 227 -20.77 -5.07 9.30
C GLU A 227 -19.98 -6.09 10.14
N ASP A 228 -20.56 -7.27 10.37
CA ASP A 228 -19.96 -8.33 11.20
C ASP A 228 -19.18 -9.39 10.41
N THR A 229 -19.20 -9.32 9.07
CA THR A 229 -18.47 -10.30 8.24
C THR A 229 -17.00 -9.88 8.15
N LEU A 230 -16.10 -10.78 8.53
CA LEU A 230 -14.67 -10.62 8.31
C LEU A 230 -14.33 -11.11 6.91
N VAL A 231 -13.42 -10.39 6.24
CA VAL A 231 -12.98 -10.74 4.89
C VAL A 231 -11.52 -11.13 4.94
N ILE A 232 -11.20 -12.37 4.56
CA ILE A 232 -9.82 -12.85 4.48
C ILE A 232 -9.44 -12.97 3.01
N TYR A 233 -8.46 -12.20 2.59
CA TYR A 233 -7.82 -12.34 1.29
C TYR A 233 -6.60 -13.25 1.42
N HIS A 234 -6.68 -14.45 0.86
CA HIS A 234 -5.53 -15.33 0.65
C HIS A 234 -4.82 -14.90 -0.64
N LEU A 235 -3.67 -14.24 -0.50
CA LEU A 235 -2.82 -13.84 -1.61
C LEU A 235 -1.82 -14.96 -1.90
N ASP A 236 -2.06 -15.72 -2.97
CA ASP A 236 -1.21 -16.82 -3.42
C ASP A 236 -0.20 -16.29 -4.45
N ILE A 237 1.03 -16.03 -4.00
CA ILE A 237 2.11 -15.46 -4.82
C ILE A 237 2.95 -16.60 -5.40
N SER A 238 2.99 -16.70 -6.73
CA SER A 238 3.79 -17.70 -7.44
C SER A 238 5.27 -17.28 -7.58
N SER A 239 6.15 -18.25 -7.84
CA SER A 239 7.57 -18.04 -8.09
C SER A 239 7.85 -17.23 -9.36
N CYS A 240 6.95 -17.22 -10.33
CA CYS A 240 7.14 -16.56 -11.61
C CYS A 240 6.94 -15.03 -11.55
N VAL A 241 6.41 -14.49 -10.46
CA VAL A 241 6.10 -13.07 -10.29
C VAL A 241 7.38 -12.21 -10.34
N ASN A 242 7.29 -11.04 -10.98
CA ASN A 242 8.41 -10.10 -11.09
C ASN A 242 8.57 -9.18 -9.87
N ARG A 243 9.50 -8.22 -9.96
CA ARG A 243 9.80 -7.25 -8.88
C ARG A 243 8.65 -6.27 -8.56
N ASP A 244 7.67 -6.11 -9.44
CA ASP A 244 6.55 -5.18 -9.20
C ASP A 244 5.65 -5.65 -8.05
N ILE A 245 5.78 -6.90 -7.58
CA ILE A 245 5.12 -7.39 -6.36
C ILE A 245 5.45 -6.58 -5.12
N ASN A 246 6.66 -6.02 -5.05
CA ASN A 246 7.05 -5.17 -3.94
C ASN A 246 6.26 -3.86 -3.93
N ASP A 247 6.09 -3.24 -5.10
CA ASP A 247 5.30 -2.02 -5.22
C ASP A 247 3.80 -2.30 -4.95
N PHE A 248 3.31 -3.46 -5.38
CA PHE A 248 1.94 -3.92 -5.11
C PHE A 248 1.69 -4.11 -3.61
N LEU A 249 2.53 -4.90 -2.93
CA LEU A 249 2.38 -5.15 -1.50
C LEU A 249 2.64 -3.89 -0.67
N PHE A 250 3.53 -3.00 -1.12
CA PHE A 250 3.71 -1.71 -0.46
C PHE A 250 2.45 -0.84 -0.53
N GLN A 251 1.83 -0.74 -1.71
CA GLN A 251 0.55 -0.03 -1.88
C GLN A 251 -0.55 -0.67 -1.02
N LEU A 252 -0.70 -1.99 -1.09
CA LEU A 252 -1.73 -2.72 -0.36
C LEU A 252 -1.57 -2.62 1.16
N LEU A 253 -0.35 -2.81 1.67
CA LEU A 253 -0.13 -3.04 3.10
C LEU A 253 0.36 -1.77 3.84
N TYR A 254 1.12 -0.89 3.19
CA TYR A 254 1.61 0.33 3.85
C TYR A 254 0.80 1.56 3.50
N LEU A 255 0.43 1.71 2.23
CA LEU A 255 -0.45 2.81 1.83
C LEU A 255 -1.92 2.49 2.08
N GLN A 256 -2.24 1.22 2.39
CA GLN A 256 -3.60 0.71 2.57
C GLN A 256 -4.53 1.07 1.41
N HIS A 257 -3.94 1.24 0.22
CA HIS A 257 -4.61 1.78 -0.95
C HIS A 257 -3.96 1.29 -2.24
N ILE A 258 -4.79 0.90 -3.21
CA ILE A 258 -4.34 0.61 -4.57
C ILE A 258 -5.21 1.39 -5.54
N ASP A 259 -4.57 2.17 -6.41
CA ASP A 259 -5.22 2.87 -7.51
C ASP A 259 -4.94 2.21 -8.86
N THR A 260 -5.99 2.18 -9.67
CA THR A 260 -5.96 1.86 -11.09
C THR A 260 -6.77 2.89 -11.87
N ASP A 261 -6.65 2.90 -13.19
CA ASP A 261 -7.33 3.86 -14.08
C ASP A 261 -8.86 3.89 -13.93
N CYS A 262 -9.49 2.83 -13.37
CA CYS A 262 -10.95 2.71 -13.29
C CYS A 262 -11.48 2.42 -11.89
N SER A 263 -10.63 2.06 -10.94
CA SER A 263 -11.05 1.65 -9.61
C SER A 263 -9.94 1.84 -8.58
N SER A 264 -10.36 2.13 -7.36
CA SER A 264 -9.51 2.26 -6.18
C SER A 264 -9.96 1.25 -5.13
N PHE A 265 -9.02 0.64 -4.42
CA PHE A 265 -9.27 -0.23 -3.28
C PHE A 265 -8.60 0.34 -2.04
N HIS A 266 -9.31 0.33 -0.91
CA HIS A 266 -8.76 0.69 0.40
C HIS A 266 -8.91 -0.47 1.38
N VAL A 267 -7.96 -0.61 2.30
CA VAL A 267 -8.02 -1.63 3.34
C VAL A 267 -8.96 -1.19 4.46
N ASN A 268 -9.91 -2.04 4.83
CA ASN A 268 -10.80 -1.82 5.97
C ASN A 268 -10.37 -2.58 7.24
N PRO A 269 -10.73 -2.08 8.43
CA PRO A 269 -10.55 -2.76 9.71
C PRO A 269 -10.94 -4.24 9.77
N ASN A 270 -11.99 -4.66 9.06
CA ASN A 270 -12.50 -6.03 9.07
C ASN A 270 -11.84 -6.95 8.02
N MET A 271 -10.77 -6.50 7.39
CA MET A 271 -10.01 -7.27 6.41
C MET A 271 -8.76 -7.89 7.01
N ALA A 272 -8.43 -9.11 6.58
CA ALA A 272 -7.15 -9.73 6.81
C ALA A 272 -6.50 -10.19 5.49
N PHE A 273 -5.17 -10.17 5.46
CA PHE A 273 -4.38 -10.64 4.32
C PHE A 273 -3.49 -11.79 4.75
N PHE A 274 -3.78 -12.99 4.24
CA PHE A 274 -2.94 -14.17 4.40
C PHE A 274 -2.08 -14.31 3.15
N ILE A 275 -0.80 -14.00 3.28
CA ILE A 275 0.12 -13.87 2.16
C ILE A 275 0.96 -15.14 2.08
N GLU A 276 0.69 -15.96 1.06
CA GLU A 276 1.49 -17.14 0.76
C GLU A 276 2.58 -16.78 -0.23
N ILE A 277 3.84 -17.04 0.14
CA ILE A 277 5.00 -16.71 -0.69
C ILE A 277 5.75 -17.97 -1.13
N PRO A 278 6.35 -17.97 -2.34
CA PRO A 278 7.10 -19.11 -2.83
C PRO A 278 8.41 -19.24 -2.02
N SER A 279 9.05 -20.40 -2.04
CA SER A 279 10.37 -20.56 -1.42
C SER A 279 11.47 -19.83 -2.20
N GLN A 280 11.29 -19.69 -3.51
CA GLN A 280 12.21 -19.02 -4.42
C GLN A 280 11.42 -18.36 -5.56
N PHE A 281 11.90 -17.24 -6.08
CA PHE A 281 11.38 -16.61 -7.29
C PHE A 281 12.25 -16.97 -8.50
N ASP A 282 11.62 -17.24 -9.64
CA ASP A 282 12.30 -17.72 -10.86
C ASP A 282 13.23 -16.67 -11.47
N SER A 283 12.83 -15.40 -11.37
CA SER A 283 13.49 -14.27 -12.06
C SER A 283 14.48 -13.49 -11.19
N LEU A 284 14.67 -13.88 -9.93
CA LEU A 284 15.41 -13.11 -8.94
C LEU A 284 16.48 -13.97 -8.27
N LYS A 285 17.71 -13.43 -8.20
CA LYS A 285 18.79 -14.04 -7.43
C LYS A 285 18.60 -13.68 -5.96
N GLY A 286 18.30 -14.67 -5.11
CA GLY A 286 18.09 -14.50 -3.67
C GLY A 286 17.02 -15.44 -3.12
N ASN A 287 16.87 -15.50 -1.79
CA ASN A 287 15.74 -16.18 -1.15
C ASN A 287 14.47 -15.33 -1.34
N ALA A 288 13.29 -15.94 -1.42
CA ALA A 288 12.03 -15.20 -1.45
C ALA A 288 11.85 -14.25 -0.24
N LYS A 289 12.50 -14.60 0.89
CA LYS A 289 12.61 -13.75 2.09
C LYS A 289 13.42 -12.46 1.87
N ASP A 290 14.33 -12.43 0.89
CA ASP A 290 15.18 -11.26 0.60
C ASP A 290 14.48 -10.27 -0.36
N ILE A 291 13.48 -10.74 -1.11
CA ILE A 291 12.82 -9.98 -2.17
C ILE A 291 11.62 -9.21 -1.61
N LEU A 292 10.87 -9.85 -0.73
CA LEU A 292 9.96 -9.16 0.17
C LEU A 292 10.80 -8.63 1.31
N TYR A 293 11.21 -7.37 1.27
CA TYR A 293 11.72 -6.68 2.45
C TYR A 293 10.69 -6.87 3.57
N THR A 294 10.89 -7.90 4.39
CA THR A 294 9.81 -8.55 5.14
C THR A 294 9.64 -7.76 6.41
N LEU A 295 8.72 -6.81 6.37
CA LEU A 295 8.46 -5.88 7.45
C LEU A 295 7.33 -6.38 8.38
N PHE A 296 6.84 -7.60 8.19
CA PHE A 296 5.74 -8.18 8.96
C PHE A 296 6.19 -9.40 9.77
N PRO A 297 5.49 -9.75 10.86
CA PRO A 297 5.77 -10.98 11.61
C PRO A 297 5.72 -12.23 10.70
N ASN A 298 6.82 -12.97 10.69
CA ASN A 298 7.02 -14.15 9.85
C ASN A 298 6.53 -15.42 10.57
N LEU A 299 5.62 -16.20 9.96
CA LEU A 299 5.50 -17.62 10.29
C LEU A 299 6.36 -18.42 9.31
N ILE A 300 7.41 -19.06 9.83
CA ILE A 300 8.34 -19.90 9.07
C ILE A 300 7.85 -21.35 9.12
N PHE A 301 7.65 -21.96 7.95
CA PHE A 301 7.30 -23.36 7.78
C PHE A 301 8.49 -24.23 7.34
N PRO A 302 8.62 -25.46 7.88
CA PRO A 302 7.85 -25.97 9.02
C PRO A 302 8.22 -25.24 10.32
N GLN A 303 7.27 -25.11 11.24
CA GLN A 303 7.58 -24.75 12.62
C GLN A 303 8.56 -25.82 13.11
N SER A 304 9.80 -25.44 13.46
CA SER A 304 10.72 -26.38 14.08
C SER A 304 10.04 -26.93 15.33
N LEU A 305 9.90 -28.26 15.40
CA LEU A 305 9.56 -28.99 16.62
C LEU A 305 10.51 -28.61 17.76
#